data_AF-A0A519WGY5-F1
#
_entry.id   AF-A0A519WGY5-F1
#
_cell.length_a   1.000
_cell.length_b   1.000
_cell.length_c   1.000
_cell.angle_alpha   90.00
_cell.angle_beta   90.00
_cell.angle_gamma   90.00
#
_symmetry.space_group_name_H-M   'P 1'
#
loop_
_entity.id
_entity.type
_entity.pdbx_description
1 polymer ?
#
loop_
_entity_poly.entity_id
_entity_poly.type
_entity_poly.pdbx_seq_one_letter_code
_entity_poly.pdbx_strand_id
1 'polypeptide(L)'
;WFPMIVGSNERKYGWMDEGFNTFINGISSESFNKGEYRQAKTDIRKAALNYQKPESEYIMLSPDAMREANIGRNLYSKPGQGLDILRNQVIGADRFDYAFRKYIEEWSFKHPTPFDFFRSMENGAGEDLSWFWRGWFMENWKMDQAITSVTPSKGANATPGYDIEVSNLEKMPMPVILEIKTKSGKTDIVKLGVDVWMRNKSWVIKYPTTEEVVSVKLDPDKVLPDVNPDNDSWPGK
;
A
#
# COMPACT_ATOMS: atom_id res chain seq x y z
N TRP A 1 5.85 21.42 -11.08
CA TRP A 1 4.78 21.56 -10.07
C TRP A 1 5.38 21.72 -8.69
N PHE A 2 6.09 20.72 -8.16
CA PHE A 2 6.82 20.83 -6.89
C PHE A 2 8.33 21.04 -7.17
N PRO A 3 9.03 21.95 -6.47
CA PRO A 3 8.54 22.87 -5.43
C PRO A 3 8.00 24.21 -5.98
N MET A 4 8.05 24.44 -7.29
CA MET A 4 7.90 25.81 -7.84
C MET A 4 6.48 26.40 -7.75
N ILE A 5 5.44 25.58 -7.91
CA ILE A 5 4.03 26.00 -7.83
C ILE A 5 3.51 25.79 -6.41
N VAL A 6 3.83 24.67 -5.77
CA VAL A 6 3.50 24.41 -4.37
C VAL A 6 4.82 24.27 -3.62
N GLY A 7 5.15 25.27 -2.79
CA GLY A 7 6.49 25.39 -2.20
C GLY A 7 6.58 24.74 -0.84
N SER A 8 7.16 23.54 -0.75
CA SER A 8 7.38 22.88 0.55
C SER A 8 8.61 23.43 1.29
N ASN A 9 8.72 23.13 2.59
CA ASN A 9 9.96 23.39 3.34
C ASN A 9 10.93 22.21 3.15
N GLU A 10 11.65 22.20 2.03
CA GLU A 10 12.55 21.10 1.63
C GLU A 10 13.59 20.73 2.71
N ARG A 11 14.09 21.72 3.47
CA ARG A 11 15.04 21.50 4.58
C ARG A 11 14.46 20.66 5.71
N LYS A 12 13.14 20.62 5.88
CA LYS A 12 12.46 19.79 6.88
C LYS A 12 11.76 18.58 6.27
N TYR A 13 11.16 18.76 5.09
CA TYR A 13 10.23 17.81 4.47
C TYR A 13 10.54 17.61 2.98
N GLY A 14 11.80 17.43 2.62
CA GLY A 14 12.23 17.25 1.22
C GLY A 14 11.52 16.12 0.47
N TRP A 15 10.94 15.16 1.18
CA TRP A 15 10.12 14.10 0.58
C TRP A 15 8.87 14.64 -0.12
N MET A 16 8.34 15.80 0.30
CA MET A 16 7.18 16.40 -0.37
C MET A 16 7.54 16.75 -1.81
N ASP A 17 8.71 17.34 -2.04
CA ASP A 17 9.11 17.68 -3.42
C ASP A 17 9.48 16.41 -4.20
N GLU A 18 10.38 15.62 -3.62
CA GLU A 18 11.00 14.50 -4.33
C GLU A 18 10.09 13.28 -4.45
N GLY A 19 9.29 13.00 -3.43
CA GLY A 19 8.31 11.92 -3.41
C GLY A 19 7.13 12.22 -4.34
N PHE A 20 6.61 13.45 -4.35
CA PHE A 20 5.56 13.84 -5.30
C PHE A 20 6.05 13.76 -6.74
N ASN A 21 7.26 14.27 -7.03
CA ASN A 21 7.82 14.18 -8.37
C ASN A 21 8.10 12.72 -8.77
N THR A 22 8.62 11.88 -7.87
CA THR A 22 8.82 10.45 -8.13
C THR A 22 7.50 9.75 -8.47
N PHE A 23 6.44 10.01 -7.72
CA PHE A 23 5.11 9.46 -7.98
C PHE A 23 4.54 9.92 -9.33
N ILE A 24 4.60 11.23 -9.62
CA ILE A 24 4.10 11.81 -10.89
C ILE A 24 4.90 11.26 -12.09
N ASN A 25 6.22 11.08 -11.94
CA ASN A 25 7.06 10.50 -12.99
C ASN A 25 6.65 9.06 -13.34
N GLY A 26 6.23 8.27 -12.34
CA GLY A 26 5.68 6.93 -12.55
C GLY A 26 4.45 6.96 -13.47
N ILE A 27 3.43 7.75 -13.10
CA ILE A 27 2.20 7.91 -13.89
C ILE A 27 2.50 8.44 -15.30
N SER A 28 3.38 9.43 -15.39
CA SER A 28 3.76 10.05 -16.66
C SER A 28 4.44 9.04 -17.59
N SER A 29 5.33 8.20 -17.07
CA SER A 29 6.03 7.17 -17.83
C SER A 29 5.08 6.09 -18.36
N GLU A 30 4.05 5.73 -17.59
CA GLU A 30 3.03 4.77 -18.02
C GLU A 30 2.10 5.31 -19.11
N SER A 31 1.84 6.62 -19.09
CA SER A 31 0.89 7.31 -19.96
C SER A 31 1.53 7.83 -21.24
N PHE A 32 2.81 8.21 -21.19
CA PHE A 32 3.51 8.82 -22.32
C PHE A 32 3.63 7.85 -23.50
N ASN A 33 3.21 8.31 -24.68
CA ASN A 33 3.31 7.58 -25.95
C ASN A 33 2.94 6.08 -25.85
N LYS A 34 1.77 5.77 -25.26
CA LYS A 34 1.28 4.40 -25.02
C LYS A 34 2.19 3.55 -24.13
N GLY A 35 2.91 4.19 -23.21
CA GLY A 35 3.80 3.55 -22.24
C GLY A 35 5.21 3.31 -22.77
N GLU A 36 5.73 4.16 -23.66
CA GLU A 36 7.10 4.04 -24.20
C GLU A 36 8.16 3.94 -23.10
N TYR A 37 7.96 4.65 -21.99
CA TYR A 37 8.87 4.67 -20.84
C TYR A 37 8.35 3.85 -19.65
N ARG A 38 7.31 3.02 -19.85
CA ARG A 38 6.76 2.20 -18.77
C ARG A 38 7.84 1.27 -18.23
N GLN A 39 8.09 1.37 -16.94
CA GLN A 39 8.98 0.47 -16.23
C GLN A 39 8.29 -0.88 -15.99
N ALA A 40 9.09 -1.94 -15.84
CA ALA A 40 8.56 -3.22 -15.40
C ALA A 40 7.91 -3.07 -14.01
N LYS A 41 6.83 -3.82 -13.76
CA LYS A 41 6.20 -3.85 -12.43
C LYS A 41 7.26 -4.24 -11.39
N THR A 42 7.38 -3.42 -10.35
CA THR A 42 8.31 -3.66 -9.25
C THR A 42 7.67 -4.62 -8.25
N ASP A 43 8.41 -5.65 -7.85
CA ASP A 43 8.07 -6.49 -6.69
C ASP A 43 8.31 -5.66 -5.42
N ILE A 44 7.25 -5.08 -4.87
CA ILE A 44 7.38 -4.12 -3.77
C ILE A 44 7.87 -4.77 -2.48
N ARG A 45 7.72 -6.09 -2.33
CA ARG A 45 8.25 -6.86 -1.19
C ARG A 45 9.78 -6.74 -1.11
N LYS A 46 10.46 -6.74 -2.27
CA LYS A 46 11.91 -6.50 -2.33
C LYS A 46 12.28 -5.08 -1.87
N ALA A 47 11.42 -4.10 -2.15
CA ALA A 47 11.59 -2.75 -1.67
C ALA A 47 11.33 -2.64 -0.16
N ALA A 48 10.30 -3.32 0.35
CA ALA A 48 9.95 -3.40 1.77
C ALA A 48 11.11 -3.90 2.63
N LEU A 49 11.80 -4.96 2.17
CA LEU A 49 13.01 -5.48 2.81
C LEU A 49 14.10 -4.43 3.00
N ASN A 50 14.14 -3.36 2.20
CA ASN A 50 15.08 -2.26 2.34
C ASN A 50 14.51 -1.05 3.07
N TYR A 51 13.21 -0.77 2.94
CA TYR A 51 12.57 0.40 3.55
C TYR A 51 12.25 0.23 5.03
N GLN A 52 11.94 -1.00 5.45
CA GLN A 52 11.41 -1.31 6.77
C GLN A 52 12.42 -2.04 7.66
N LYS A 53 13.72 -1.90 7.36
CA LYS A 53 14.79 -2.35 8.26
C LYS A 53 14.88 -1.45 9.50
N PRO A 54 15.29 -1.97 10.67
CA PRO A 54 15.42 -1.18 11.89
C PRO A 54 16.31 0.08 11.73
N GLU A 55 17.27 0.03 10.82
CA GLU A 55 18.25 1.10 10.60
C GLU A 55 17.80 2.12 9.53
N SER A 56 16.61 1.94 8.95
CA SER A 56 16.00 2.89 8.03
C SER A 56 15.14 3.87 8.82
N GLU A 57 15.40 5.16 8.64
CA GLU A 57 14.63 6.22 9.29
C GLU A 57 13.25 6.36 8.64
N TYR A 58 12.34 7.03 9.35
CA TYR A 58 11.01 7.38 8.86
C TYR A 58 11.08 8.56 7.86
N ILE A 59 10.09 8.68 6.97
CA ILE A 59 10.07 9.64 5.86
C ILE A 59 10.05 11.10 6.37
N MET A 60 9.37 11.33 7.50
CA MET A 60 9.24 12.66 8.11
C MET A 60 10.51 13.18 8.78
N LEU A 61 11.60 12.40 8.85
CA LEU A 61 12.86 12.88 9.40
C LEU A 61 13.45 13.95 8.47
N SER A 62 14.09 14.98 9.03
CA SER A 62 14.70 16.02 8.20
C SER A 62 15.94 15.48 7.46
N PRO A 63 16.22 15.93 6.22
CA PRO A 63 17.34 15.43 5.42
C PRO A 63 18.71 15.53 6.11
N ASP A 64 18.94 16.54 6.94
CA ASP A 64 20.18 16.75 7.71
C ASP A 64 20.40 15.74 8.83
N ALA A 65 19.33 15.12 9.32
CA ALA A 65 19.36 14.08 10.33
C ALA A 65 19.33 12.66 9.74
N MET A 66 19.12 12.52 8.42
CA MET A 66 19.13 11.23 7.75
C MET A 66 20.55 10.74 7.50
N ARG A 67 20.77 9.43 7.59
CA ARG A 67 21.96 8.80 7.02
C ARG A 67 21.97 8.99 5.51
N GLU A 68 23.10 9.41 4.97
CA GLU A 68 23.28 9.66 3.53
C GLU A 68 22.78 8.50 2.65
N ALA A 69 23.09 7.26 3.05
CA ALA A 69 22.66 6.05 2.35
C ALA A 69 21.14 5.85 2.29
N ASN A 70 20.36 6.54 3.12
CA ASN A 70 18.91 6.45 3.21
C ASN A 70 18.19 7.65 2.54
N ILE A 71 18.89 8.75 2.26
CA ILE A 71 18.29 9.98 1.67
C ILE A 71 17.53 9.67 0.38
N GLY A 72 18.18 8.98 -0.58
CA GLY A 72 17.54 8.62 -1.84
C GLY A 72 16.28 7.75 -1.66
N ARG A 73 16.25 6.91 -0.62
CA ARG A 73 15.07 6.08 -0.33
C ARG A 73 13.96 6.87 0.32
N ASN A 74 14.28 7.63 1.37
CA ASN A 74 13.30 8.30 2.22
C ASN A 74 12.75 9.59 1.60
N LEU A 75 13.49 10.24 0.70
CA LEU A 75 12.97 11.43 0.00
C LEU A 75 12.29 11.08 -1.33
N TYR A 76 12.72 10.02 -2.04
CA TYR A 76 12.22 9.73 -3.39
C TYR A 76 11.38 8.45 -3.44
N SER A 77 12.04 7.28 -3.36
CA SER A 77 11.40 6.02 -3.75
C SER A 77 10.32 5.55 -2.77
N LYS A 78 10.56 5.67 -1.45
CA LYS A 78 9.62 5.23 -0.41
C LYS A 78 8.36 6.11 -0.36
N PRO A 79 8.44 7.45 -0.34
CA PRO A 79 7.24 8.29 -0.41
C PRO A 79 6.50 8.11 -1.74
N GLY A 80 7.22 8.05 -2.87
CA GLY A 80 6.61 7.81 -4.19
C GLY A 80 5.83 6.49 -4.26
N GLN A 81 6.42 5.39 -3.77
CA GLN A 81 5.73 4.09 -3.70
C GLN A 81 4.59 4.09 -2.69
N GLY A 82 4.69 4.83 -1.59
CA GLY A 82 3.58 5.01 -0.66
C GLY A 82 2.37 5.64 -1.35
N LEU A 83 2.58 6.70 -2.12
CA LEU A 83 1.52 7.34 -2.87
C LEU A 83 0.93 6.43 -3.96
N ASP A 84 1.76 5.60 -4.59
CA ASP A 84 1.29 4.57 -5.53
C ASP A 84 0.42 3.51 -4.85
N ILE A 85 0.84 2.95 -3.70
CA ILE A 85 0.04 2.02 -2.90
C ILE A 85 -1.28 2.68 -2.50
N LEU A 86 -1.23 3.91 -1.98
CA LEU A 86 -2.41 4.63 -1.55
C LEU A 86 -3.40 4.79 -2.71
N ARG A 87 -2.91 5.23 -3.88
CA ARG A 87 -3.72 5.40 -5.08
C ARG A 87 -4.30 4.10 -5.60
N ASN A 88 -3.51 3.04 -5.69
CA ASN A 88 -3.87 1.86 -6.47
C ASN A 88 -4.47 0.73 -5.63
N GLN A 89 -4.12 0.65 -4.34
CA GLN A 89 -4.53 -0.46 -3.46
C GLN A 89 -5.46 -0.02 -2.32
N VAL A 90 -5.42 1.24 -1.89
CA VAL A 90 -6.19 1.71 -0.72
C VAL A 90 -7.42 2.50 -1.15
N ILE A 91 -7.25 3.67 -1.77
CA ILE A 91 -8.38 4.59 -2.04
C ILE A 91 -8.87 4.56 -3.49
N GLY A 92 -8.05 4.08 -4.42
CA GLY A 92 -8.38 4.03 -5.85
C GLY A 92 -8.06 5.33 -6.60
N ALA A 93 -7.75 5.18 -7.89
CA ALA A 93 -7.27 6.25 -8.76
C ALA A 93 -8.17 7.49 -8.78
N ASP A 94 -9.48 7.33 -8.94
CA ASP A 94 -10.39 8.46 -9.10
C ASP A 94 -10.43 9.37 -7.87
N ARG A 95 -10.52 8.77 -6.68
CA ARG A 95 -10.54 9.50 -5.40
C ARG A 95 -9.18 10.11 -5.09
N PHE A 96 -8.10 9.36 -5.31
CA PHE A 96 -6.75 9.87 -5.15
C PHE A 96 -6.49 11.06 -6.06
N ASP A 97 -6.74 10.92 -7.37
CA ASP A 97 -6.40 11.93 -8.37
C ASP A 97 -7.27 13.18 -8.20
N TYR A 98 -8.50 13.04 -7.72
CA TYR A 98 -9.32 14.17 -7.30
C TYR A 98 -8.69 14.90 -6.10
N ALA A 99 -8.40 14.19 -5.01
CA ALA A 99 -7.84 14.78 -3.80
C ALA A 99 -6.48 15.42 -4.03
N PHE A 100 -5.61 14.76 -4.80
CA PHE A 100 -4.27 15.25 -5.11
C PHE A 100 -4.29 16.52 -5.97
N ARG A 101 -5.16 16.57 -6.99
CA ARG A 101 -5.37 17.79 -7.79
C ARG A 101 -5.95 18.92 -6.96
N LYS A 102 -6.89 18.63 -6.06
CA LYS A 102 -7.47 19.63 -5.16
C LYS A 102 -6.44 20.23 -4.22
N TYR A 103 -5.58 19.38 -3.63
CA TYR A 103 -4.42 19.83 -2.85
C TYR A 103 -3.53 20.79 -3.65
N ILE A 104 -3.16 20.41 -4.88
CA ILE A 104 -2.32 21.26 -5.74
C ILE A 104 -3.00 22.61 -6.03
N GLU A 105 -4.28 22.61 -6.37
CA GLU A 105 -5.06 23.82 -6.63
C GLU A 105 -5.09 24.76 -5.40
N GLU A 106 -5.41 24.22 -4.23
CA GLU A 106 -5.58 24.99 -3.01
C GLU A 106 -4.27 25.54 -2.44
N TRP A 107 -3.17 24.80 -2.63
CA TRP A 107 -1.85 25.12 -2.09
C TRP A 107 -0.88 25.73 -3.12
N SER A 108 -1.35 26.01 -4.34
CA SER A 108 -0.60 26.77 -5.32
C SER A 108 -0.22 28.14 -4.77
N PHE A 109 1.05 28.50 -4.93
CA PHE A 109 1.70 29.71 -4.44
C PHE A 109 1.71 29.86 -2.91
N LYS A 110 1.61 28.74 -2.18
CA LYS A 110 1.64 28.67 -0.70
C LYS A 110 2.71 27.70 -0.21
N HIS A 111 2.83 27.61 1.13
CA HIS A 111 3.81 26.78 1.83
C HIS A 111 3.15 25.73 2.74
N PRO A 112 2.57 24.64 2.19
CA PRO A 112 1.98 23.59 3.00
C PRO A 112 3.01 22.82 3.82
N THR A 113 2.57 22.34 4.97
CA THR A 113 3.26 21.29 5.74
C THR A 113 2.77 19.90 5.31
N PRO A 114 3.47 18.82 5.69
CA PRO A 114 2.97 17.46 5.52
C PRO A 114 1.53 17.25 6.00
N PHE A 115 1.16 17.89 7.11
CA PHE A 115 -0.18 17.73 7.69
C PHE A 115 -1.27 18.40 6.86
N ASP A 116 -0.92 19.48 6.14
CA ASP A 116 -1.84 20.10 5.19
C ASP A 116 -2.12 19.17 4.01
N PHE A 117 -1.08 18.50 3.51
CA PHE A 117 -1.22 17.46 2.51
C PHE A 117 -2.07 16.28 3.01
N PHE A 118 -1.75 15.71 4.18
CA PHE A 118 -2.50 14.59 4.76
C PHE A 118 -3.99 14.91 4.92
N ARG A 119 -4.33 16.07 5.49
CA ARG A 119 -5.72 16.53 5.62
C ARG A 119 -6.40 16.75 4.26
N SER A 120 -5.69 17.28 3.28
CA SER A 120 -6.25 17.51 1.94
C SER A 120 -6.58 16.20 1.26
N MET A 121 -5.71 15.18 1.39
CA MET A 121 -5.95 13.84 0.88
C MET A 121 -7.14 13.17 1.57
N GLU A 122 -7.23 13.23 2.90
CA GLU A 122 -8.36 12.68 3.66
C GLU A 122 -9.69 13.35 3.29
N ASN A 123 -9.71 14.68 3.24
CA ASN A 123 -10.91 15.44 2.85
C ASN A 123 -11.37 15.11 1.43
N GLY A 124 -10.43 14.98 0.49
CA GLY A 124 -10.75 14.67 -0.91
C GLY A 124 -11.14 13.20 -1.13
N ALA A 125 -10.56 12.26 -0.38
CA ALA A 125 -10.86 10.83 -0.47
C ALA A 125 -12.15 10.44 0.28
N GLY A 126 -12.53 11.23 1.29
CA GLY A 126 -13.70 10.97 2.13
C GLY A 126 -13.50 9.82 3.13
N GLU A 127 -12.25 9.52 3.51
CA GLU A 127 -11.91 8.45 4.44
C GLU A 127 -10.72 8.81 5.34
N ASP A 128 -10.65 8.18 6.52
CA ASP A 128 -9.55 8.35 7.46
C ASP A 128 -8.30 7.59 7.01
N LEU A 129 -7.23 8.34 6.73
CA LEU A 129 -5.94 7.81 6.28
C LEU A 129 -4.85 7.97 7.35
N SER A 130 -5.22 8.35 8.58
CA SER A 130 -4.29 8.56 9.68
C SER A 130 -3.41 7.33 9.95
N TRP A 131 -3.96 6.13 9.81
CA TRP A 131 -3.22 4.87 9.94
C TRP A 131 -2.11 4.73 8.89
N PHE A 132 -2.36 5.19 7.66
CA PHE A 132 -1.42 5.11 6.54
C PHE A 132 -0.30 6.13 6.72
N TRP A 133 -0.65 7.38 7.04
CA TRP A 133 0.33 8.43 7.32
C TRP A 133 1.20 8.07 8.51
N ARG A 134 0.58 7.56 9.58
CA ARG A 134 1.30 7.13 10.78
C ARG A 134 2.26 6.00 10.44
N GLY A 135 1.79 4.92 9.82
CA GLY A 135 2.62 3.74 9.57
C GLY A 135 3.72 3.93 8.53
N TRP A 136 3.43 4.65 7.44
CA TRP A 136 4.36 4.79 6.30
C TRP A 136 5.26 6.03 6.36
N PHE A 137 4.71 7.17 6.83
CA PHE A 137 5.42 8.46 6.78
C PHE A 137 6.03 8.87 8.12
N MET A 138 5.26 8.76 9.20
CA MET A 138 5.68 9.21 10.54
C MET A 138 6.48 8.15 11.29
N GLU A 139 6.15 6.88 11.06
CA GLU A 139 6.84 5.73 11.61
C GLU A 139 7.53 4.94 10.50
N ASN A 140 8.22 3.87 10.88
CA ASN A 140 8.75 2.89 9.94
C ASN A 140 8.15 1.50 10.23
N TRP A 141 6.82 1.40 10.18
CA TRP A 141 6.15 0.13 10.48
C TRP A 141 6.31 -0.88 9.35
N LYS A 142 6.46 -2.14 9.74
CA LYS A 142 6.46 -3.30 8.84
C LYS A 142 5.05 -3.74 8.52
N MET A 143 4.87 -4.31 7.34
CA MET A 143 3.66 -5.06 6.97
C MET A 143 4.03 -6.54 6.82
N ASP A 144 3.24 -7.41 7.43
CA ASP A 144 3.31 -8.88 7.32
C ASP A 144 1.88 -9.41 7.48
N GLN A 145 1.32 -9.97 6.41
CA GLN A 145 0.06 -10.69 6.43
C GLN A 145 0.28 -12.15 6.11
N ALA A 146 -0.40 -13.04 6.82
CA ALA A 146 -0.21 -14.49 6.70
C ALA A 146 -1.52 -15.20 6.41
N ILE A 147 -1.51 -16.19 5.51
CA ILE A 147 -2.59 -17.18 5.44
C ILE A 147 -2.37 -18.17 6.58
N THR A 148 -3.21 -18.08 7.62
CA THR A 148 -3.04 -18.92 8.82
C THR A 148 -3.91 -20.17 8.79
N SER A 149 -4.99 -20.17 8.02
CA SER A 149 -5.89 -21.33 7.91
C SER A 149 -6.68 -21.30 6.61
N VAL A 150 -6.86 -22.46 5.98
CA VAL A 150 -7.82 -22.66 4.87
C VAL A 150 -8.54 -23.97 5.15
N THR A 151 -9.82 -23.89 5.48
CA THR A 151 -10.61 -25.07 5.85
C THR A 151 -11.98 -25.05 5.19
N PRO A 152 -12.55 -26.22 4.82
CA PRO A 152 -13.94 -26.27 4.38
C PRO A 152 -14.85 -25.68 5.46
N SER A 153 -15.80 -24.84 5.05
CA SER A 153 -16.76 -24.21 5.97
C SER A 153 -17.56 -25.29 6.71
N LYS A 154 -17.69 -25.17 8.04
CA LYS A 154 -18.40 -26.14 8.91
C LYS A 154 -19.72 -25.58 9.43
N GLY A 155 -20.73 -26.44 9.54
CA GLY A 155 -22.02 -26.14 10.21
C GLY A 155 -23.23 -26.66 9.44
N ALA A 156 -24.31 -27.04 10.16
CA ALA A 156 -25.52 -27.63 9.57
C ALA A 156 -26.24 -26.71 8.55
N ASN A 157 -26.01 -25.39 8.63
CA ASN A 157 -26.56 -24.38 7.73
C ASN A 157 -25.46 -23.58 6.99
N ALA A 158 -24.22 -24.08 6.95
CA ALA A 158 -23.13 -23.38 6.28
C ALA A 158 -23.28 -23.48 4.76
N THR A 159 -23.18 -22.34 4.06
CA THR A 159 -23.02 -22.34 2.60
C THR A 159 -21.77 -23.16 2.25
N PRO A 160 -21.84 -24.08 1.26
CA PRO A 160 -20.65 -24.78 0.78
C PRO A 160 -19.54 -23.79 0.41
N GLY A 161 -18.33 -24.04 0.88
CA GLY A 161 -17.22 -23.14 0.67
C GLY A 161 -16.03 -23.40 1.59
N TYR A 162 -15.16 -22.40 1.68
CA TYR A 162 -13.98 -22.40 2.53
C TYR A 162 -13.95 -21.18 3.44
N ASP A 163 -13.56 -21.40 4.69
CA ASP A 163 -13.16 -20.36 5.62
C ASP A 163 -11.63 -20.18 5.50
N ILE A 164 -11.22 -19.03 4.98
CA ILE A 164 -9.81 -18.65 4.77
C ILE A 164 -9.46 -17.59 5.82
N GLU A 165 -8.60 -17.91 6.77
CA GLU A 165 -8.14 -16.98 7.79
C GLU A 165 -6.84 -16.30 7.36
N VAL A 166 -6.84 -14.98 7.42
CA VAL A 166 -5.67 -14.13 7.22
C VAL A 166 -5.37 -13.40 8.52
N SER A 167 -4.10 -13.38 8.94
CA SER A 167 -3.64 -12.65 10.11
C SER A 167 -2.69 -11.52 9.72
N ASN A 168 -2.82 -10.36 10.38
CA ASN A 168 -1.89 -9.25 10.27
C ASN A 168 -0.89 -9.31 11.44
N LEU A 169 0.36 -9.68 11.13
CA LEU A 169 1.40 -10.03 12.10
C LEU A 169 2.27 -8.85 12.53
N GLU A 170 2.31 -7.79 11.72
CA GLU A 170 3.08 -6.57 11.99
C GLU A 170 2.19 -5.32 12.13
N LYS A 171 2.79 -4.17 12.42
CA LYS A 171 2.04 -2.96 12.82
C LYS A 171 1.38 -2.20 11.67
N MET A 172 1.83 -2.38 10.43
CA MET A 172 1.30 -1.66 9.28
C MET A 172 0.14 -2.44 8.66
N PRO A 173 -1.13 -2.06 8.93
CA PRO A 173 -2.25 -2.71 8.28
C PRO A 173 -2.27 -2.33 6.79
N MET A 174 -2.73 -3.26 5.96
CA MET A 174 -2.97 -3.05 4.52
C MET A 174 -4.25 -3.77 4.10
N PRO A 175 -4.87 -3.38 2.97
CA PRO A 175 -5.93 -4.17 2.35
C PRO A 175 -5.49 -5.63 2.13
N VAL A 176 -6.44 -6.57 2.18
CA VAL A 176 -6.17 -7.98 1.88
C VAL A 176 -6.47 -8.22 0.40
N ILE A 177 -5.52 -8.81 -0.33
CA ILE A 177 -5.69 -9.23 -1.73
C ILE A 177 -5.42 -10.73 -1.78
N LEU A 178 -6.41 -11.54 -2.14
CA LEU A 178 -6.30 -12.99 -2.24
C LEU A 178 -6.59 -13.47 -3.66
N GLU A 179 -5.69 -14.29 -4.21
CA GLU A 179 -5.99 -15.16 -5.34
C GLU A 179 -6.45 -16.52 -4.81
N ILE A 180 -7.64 -16.96 -5.21
CA ILE A 180 -8.19 -18.27 -4.85
C ILE A 180 -8.36 -19.07 -6.13
N LYS A 181 -7.72 -20.24 -6.20
CA LYS A 181 -7.80 -21.16 -7.34
C LYS A 181 -8.50 -22.45 -6.93
N THR A 182 -9.45 -22.87 -7.76
CA THR A 182 -10.20 -24.11 -7.60
C THR A 182 -9.67 -25.21 -8.52
N LYS A 183 -10.07 -26.46 -8.27
CA LYS A 183 -9.64 -27.63 -9.03
C LYS A 183 -10.01 -27.58 -10.50
N SER A 184 -11.10 -26.92 -10.89
CA SER A 184 -11.45 -26.73 -12.30
C SER A 184 -10.47 -25.82 -13.05
N GLY A 185 -9.64 -25.07 -12.31
CA GLY A 185 -8.77 -24.03 -12.84
C GLY A 185 -9.35 -22.63 -12.75
N LYS A 186 -10.60 -22.45 -12.28
CA LYS A 186 -11.17 -21.13 -12.02
C LYS A 186 -10.34 -20.40 -10.95
N THR A 187 -10.02 -19.13 -11.24
CA THR A 187 -9.32 -18.21 -10.34
C THR A 187 -10.20 -17.01 -10.04
N ASP A 188 -10.35 -16.68 -8.76
CA ASP A 188 -11.02 -15.47 -8.28
C ASP A 188 -10.04 -14.59 -7.50
N ILE A 189 -10.19 -13.27 -7.63
CA ILE A 189 -9.49 -12.28 -6.80
C ILE A 189 -10.47 -11.72 -5.78
N VAL A 190 -10.17 -11.90 -4.50
CA VAL A 190 -10.93 -11.30 -3.39
C VAL A 190 -10.12 -10.14 -2.82
N LYS A 191 -10.75 -8.97 -2.71
CA LYS A 191 -10.16 -7.78 -2.08
C LYS A 191 -10.99 -7.36 -0.88
N LEU A 192 -10.34 -7.12 0.25
CA LEU A 192 -10.95 -6.53 1.44
C LEU A 192 -10.21 -5.24 1.81
N GLY A 193 -10.96 -4.23 2.23
CA GLY A 193 -10.38 -2.99 2.70
C GLY A 193 -9.58 -3.19 3.99
N VAL A 194 -8.84 -2.14 4.36
CA VAL A 194 -8.03 -2.11 5.59
C VAL A 194 -8.89 -2.14 6.87
N ASP A 195 -10.19 -1.86 6.74
CA ASP A 195 -11.17 -1.76 7.82
C ASP A 195 -11.33 -3.08 8.62
N VAL A 196 -11.02 -4.22 8.00
CA VAL A 196 -11.01 -5.52 8.67
C VAL A 196 -10.05 -5.56 9.88
N TRP A 197 -9.04 -4.68 9.90
CA TRP A 197 -8.03 -4.60 10.96
C TRP A 197 -8.37 -3.62 12.09
N MET A 198 -9.46 -2.82 11.97
CA MET A 198 -9.78 -1.79 12.97
C MET A 198 -9.94 -2.35 14.39
N ARG A 199 -10.41 -3.60 14.51
CA ARG A 199 -10.63 -4.27 15.80
C ARG A 199 -10.02 -5.67 15.88
N ASN A 200 -9.39 -6.14 14.81
CA ASN A 200 -8.99 -7.54 14.67
C ASN A 200 -7.52 -7.65 14.28
N LYS A 201 -6.90 -8.76 14.68
CA LYS A 201 -5.58 -9.18 14.20
C LYS A 201 -5.66 -10.32 13.19
N SER A 202 -6.79 -11.01 13.14
CA SER A 202 -7.11 -11.99 12.10
C SER A 202 -8.51 -11.75 11.56
N TRP A 203 -8.73 -12.16 10.32
CA TRP A 203 -9.99 -12.04 9.63
C TRP A 203 -10.29 -13.31 8.83
N VAL A 204 -11.52 -13.80 8.91
CA VAL A 204 -11.97 -14.99 8.16
C VAL A 204 -12.77 -14.55 6.95
N ILE A 205 -12.23 -14.85 5.77
CA ILE A 205 -12.90 -14.71 4.49
C ILE A 205 -13.71 -15.97 4.22
N LYS A 206 -15.02 -15.82 4.10
CA LYS A 206 -15.92 -16.89 3.67
C LYS A 206 -15.99 -16.90 2.15
N TYR A 207 -15.40 -17.91 1.53
CA TYR A 207 -15.39 -18.07 0.08
C TYR A 207 -16.40 -19.14 -0.34
N PRO A 208 -17.59 -18.76 -0.85
CA PRO A 208 -18.61 -19.70 -1.26
C PRO A 208 -18.21 -20.42 -2.55
N THR A 209 -18.16 -21.74 -2.50
CA THR A 209 -17.86 -22.58 -3.66
C THR A 209 -18.30 -24.02 -3.42
N THR A 210 -18.69 -24.72 -4.49
CA THR A 210 -18.88 -26.17 -4.48
C THR A 210 -17.66 -26.93 -4.98
N GLU A 211 -16.65 -26.21 -5.48
CA GLU A 211 -15.41 -26.79 -5.98
C GLU A 211 -14.33 -26.84 -4.90
N GLU A 212 -13.48 -27.86 -4.98
CA GLU A 212 -12.29 -27.98 -4.15
C GLU A 212 -11.33 -26.80 -4.42
N VAL A 213 -10.97 -26.05 -3.36
CA VAL A 213 -9.92 -25.02 -3.43
C VAL A 213 -8.56 -25.71 -3.36
N VAL A 214 -7.72 -25.44 -4.36
CA VAL A 214 -6.40 -26.08 -4.52
C VAL A 214 -5.25 -25.12 -4.24
N SER A 215 -5.49 -23.81 -4.29
CA SER A 215 -4.48 -22.82 -3.92
C SER A 215 -5.13 -21.52 -3.45
N VAL A 216 -4.53 -20.91 -2.43
CA VAL A 216 -4.81 -19.54 -2.00
C VAL A 216 -3.48 -18.81 -1.92
N LYS A 217 -3.40 -17.58 -2.44
CA LYS A 217 -2.20 -16.72 -2.35
C LYS A 217 -2.55 -15.32 -1.93
N LEU A 218 -1.80 -14.78 -0.97
CA LEU A 218 -1.81 -13.37 -0.61
C LEU A 218 -1.00 -12.56 -1.61
N ASP A 219 -1.59 -11.43 -2.01
CA ASP A 219 -1.00 -10.41 -2.87
C ASP A 219 -0.26 -11.00 -4.09
N PRO A 220 -0.97 -11.71 -4.98
CA PRO A 220 -0.38 -12.48 -6.09
C PRO A 220 0.49 -11.63 -7.03
N ASP A 221 0.13 -10.34 -7.16
CA ASP A 221 0.83 -9.36 -8.00
C ASP A 221 1.97 -8.65 -7.27
N LYS A 222 2.17 -8.92 -5.98
CA LYS A 222 3.23 -8.36 -5.14
C LYS A 222 3.22 -6.84 -5.10
N VAL A 223 2.03 -6.27 -4.89
CA VAL A 223 1.76 -4.83 -4.85
C VAL A 223 1.66 -4.28 -3.44
N LEU A 224 1.78 -5.13 -2.40
CA LEU A 224 1.85 -4.73 -1.00
C LEU A 224 3.24 -5.03 -0.40
N PRO A 225 3.75 -4.15 0.50
CA PRO A 225 5.10 -4.21 1.03
C PRO A 225 5.28 -5.27 2.12
N ASP A 226 4.85 -6.50 1.84
CA ASP A 226 4.97 -7.63 2.75
C ASP A 226 6.45 -8.02 2.93
N VAL A 227 6.88 -8.15 4.19
CA VAL A 227 8.28 -8.48 4.54
C VAL A 227 8.57 -9.97 4.66
N ASN A 228 7.54 -10.82 4.64
CA ASN A 228 7.66 -12.25 4.91
C ASN A 228 6.81 -13.10 3.93
N PRO A 229 7.27 -13.30 2.69
CA PRO A 229 6.49 -14.00 1.67
C PRO A 229 6.34 -15.52 1.90
N ASP A 230 6.94 -16.08 2.94
CA ASP A 230 6.92 -17.52 3.21
C ASP A 230 5.57 -17.99 3.78
N ASN A 231 4.77 -17.08 4.33
CA ASN A 231 3.46 -17.34 4.92
C ASN A 231 2.28 -16.91 3.99
N ASP A 232 2.58 -16.53 2.74
CA ASP A 232 1.62 -15.96 1.79
C ASP A 232 0.84 -16.98 0.97
N SER A 233 1.14 -18.27 1.09
CA SER A 233 0.56 -19.30 0.22
C SER A 233 0.00 -20.49 0.98
N TRP A 234 -1.14 -20.99 0.52
CA TRP A 234 -1.71 -22.26 0.93
C TRP A 234 -2.00 -23.17 -0.29
N PRO A 235 -1.67 -24.46 -0.24
CA PRO A 235 -0.77 -25.08 0.73
C PRO A 235 0.59 -24.38 0.75
N GLY A 236 1.24 -24.34 1.91
CA GLY A 236 2.56 -23.71 2.08
C GLY A 236 3.60 -24.29 1.11
N LYS A 237 4.66 -23.52 0.85
CA LYS A 237 5.82 -24.01 0.10
C LYS A 237 6.65 -24.99 0.91
#